data_AF-A0A939XUG0-F1
#
_entry.id   AF-A0A939XUG0-F1
#
_cell.length_a   1.000
_cell.length_b   1.000
_cell.length_c   1.000
_cell.angle_alpha   90.00
_cell.angle_beta   90.00
_cell.angle_gamma   90.00
#
_symmetry.space_group_name_H-M   'P 1'
#
loop_
_entity.id
_entity.type
_entity.pdbx_description
1 polymer ?
#
loop_
_entity_poly.entity_id
_entity_poly.type
_entity_poly.pdbx_seq_one_letter_code
_entity_poly.pdbx_strand_id
1 'polypeptide(L)' 'MVMNMLFIGGLGMQEILLILLVVLIFFGGKKIPEMMRGLGQGVRSFKEGMEGTSDKKAEDTADKEKKE' A
#
# COMPACT_ATOMS: atom_id res chain seq x y z
N MET A 1 8.37 32.70 20.48
CA MET A 1 9.43 32.57 19.45
C MET A 1 9.66 31.13 19.00
N VAL A 2 9.52 30.13 19.89
CA VAL A 2 9.70 28.70 19.54
C VAL A 2 8.66 28.17 18.54
N MET A 3 7.41 28.67 18.59
CA MET A 3 6.31 28.18 17.74
C MET A 3 6.50 28.47 16.23
N ASN A 4 7.25 29.53 15.87
CA ASN A 4 7.42 29.94 14.47
C ASN A 4 8.47 29.13 13.71
N MET A 5 9.35 28.41 14.41
CA MET A 5 10.44 27.66 13.78
C MET A 5 10.00 26.29 13.24
N LEU A 6 8.84 25.81 13.70
CA LEU A 6 8.21 24.57 13.25
C LEU A 6 7.61 24.73 11.84
N PHE A 7 6.91 25.84 11.57
CA PHE A 7 6.07 25.93 10.37
C PHE A 7 6.78 26.28 9.04
N ILE A 8 8.06 26.65 9.00
CA ILE A 8 8.70 27.26 7.80
C ILE A 8 9.73 26.35 7.10
N GLY A 9 10.14 25.21 7.68
CA GLY A 9 11.25 24.39 7.16
C GLY A 9 10.89 23.07 6.46
N GLY A 10 9.60 22.73 6.38
CA GLY A 10 9.13 21.38 6.02
C GLY A 10 8.52 20.68 7.23
N LEU A 11 7.70 19.66 6.98
CA LEU A 11 7.11 18.84 8.04
C LEU A 11 8.24 18.16 8.82
N GLY A 12 8.63 18.73 9.95
CA GLY A 12 9.61 18.13 10.84
C GLY A 12 9.07 16.85 11.45
N MET A 13 9.99 16.03 11.98
CA MET A 13 9.63 14.79 12.69
C MET A 13 8.62 15.06 13.82
N GLN A 14 8.68 16.24 14.42
CA GLN A 14 7.83 16.65 15.53
C GLN A 14 6.40 16.94 15.08
N GLU A 15 6.18 17.65 13.95
CA GLU A 15 4.83 17.82 13.41
C GLU A 15 4.22 16.51 12.93
N ILE A 16 5.02 15.66 12.27
CA ILE A 16 4.56 14.35 11.81
C ILE A 16 4.08 13.50 12.99
N LEU A 17 4.83 13.47 14.10
CA LEU A 17 4.41 12.80 15.33
C LEU A 17 3.12 13.37 15.91
N LEU A 18 2.97 14.69 15.89
CA LEU A 18 1.76 15.37 16.41
C LEU A 18 0.53 15.05 15.55
N ILE A 19 0.67 15.09 14.22
CA ILE A 19 -0.37 14.69 13.27
C ILE A 19 -0.73 13.21 13.46
N LEU A 20 0.27 12.34 13.57
CA LEU A 20 0.05 10.91 13.78
C LEU A 20 -0.71 10.65 15.08
N LEU A 21 -0.38 11.37 16.15
CA LEU A 21 -1.07 11.26 17.44
C LEU A 21 -2.54 11.68 17.34
N VAL A 22 -2.82 12.81 16.66
CA VAL A 22 -4.21 13.26 16.42
C VAL A 22 -4.97 12.21 15.60
N VAL A 23 -4.41 11.74 14.49
CA VAL A 23 -5.02 10.69 13.66
C VAL A 23 -5.28 9.42 14.47
N LEU A 24 -4.35 9.03 15.36
CA LEU A 24 -4.49 7.84 16.21
C LEU A 24 -5.62 7.99 17.24
N ILE A 25 -5.89 9.19 17.74
CA ILE A 25 -7.00 9.46 18.66
C ILE A 25 -8.33 9.41 17.91
N PHE A 26 -8.41 10.02 16.72
CA PHE A 26 -9.64 10.06 15.93
C PHE A 26 -10.02 8.70 15.32
N PHE A 27 -9.04 7.98 14.75
CA PHE A 27 -9.27 6.69 14.10
C PHE A 27 -9.09 5.51 15.06
N GLY A 28 -8.36 5.69 16.16
CA GLY A 28 -7.96 4.62 17.08
C GLY A 28 -6.74 3.86 16.56
N GLY A 29 -5.84 3.47 17.48
CA GLY A 29 -4.61 2.74 17.13
C GLY A 29 -4.80 1.37 16.49
N LYS A 30 -6.03 0.82 16.51
CA LYS A 30 -6.37 -0.48 15.92
C LYS A 30 -6.89 -0.38 14.48
N LYS A 31 -7.49 0.75 14.08
CA LYS A 31 -8.12 0.87 12.75
C LYS A 31 -7.12 1.03 11.61
N ILE A 32 -6.00 1.72 11.85
CA ILE A 32 -4.94 1.89 10.85
C ILE A 32 -4.34 0.52 10.46
N PRO A 33 -3.90 -0.35 11.41
CA PRO A 33 -3.42 -1.69 11.09
C PRO A 33 -4.48 -2.60 10.45
N GLU A 34 -5.73 -2.53 10.92
CA GLU A 34 -6.84 -3.34 10.40
C GLU A 34 -7.14 -2.99 8.94
N MET A 35 -7.19 -1.70 8.60
CA MET A 35 -7.36 -1.21 7.24
C MET A 35 -6.17 -1.58 6.35
N MET A 36 -4.93 -1.45 6.85
CA MET A 36 -3.73 -1.88 6.12
C MET A 36 -3.72 -3.38 5.83
N ARG A 37 -4.15 -4.22 6.78
CA ARG A 37 -4.27 -5.68 6.55
C ARG A 37 -5.32 -6.00 5.49
N GLY A 38 -6.49 -5.35 5.53
CA GLY A 38 -7.54 -5.52 4.52
C GLY A 38 -7.10 -5.09 3.13
N LEU A 39 -6.46 -3.91 3.01
CA LEU A 39 -5.91 -3.43 1.74
C LEU A 39 -4.79 -4.34 1.22
N GLY A 40 -3.87 -4.78 2.11
CA GLY A 40 -2.78 -5.67 1.72
C GLY A 40 -3.27 -7.03 1.22
N GLN A 41 -4.31 -7.59 1.85
CA GLN A 41 -4.96 -8.81 1.37
C GLN A 41 -5.63 -8.59 0.01
N GLY A 42 -6.35 -7.48 -0.17
CA GLY A 42 -6.98 -7.13 -1.45
C GLY A 42 -5.97 -6.97 -2.59
N VAL A 43 -4.87 -6.25 -2.35
CA VAL A 43 -3.77 -6.09 -3.33
C VAL A 43 -3.13 -7.43 -3.66
N ARG A 44 -2.92 -8.29 -2.66
CA ARG A 44 -2.35 -9.63 -2.86
C ARG A 44 -3.26 -10.51 -3.71
N SER A 45 -4.55 -10.60 -3.39
CA SER A 45 -5.52 -11.38 -4.17
C SER A 45 -5.72 -10.83 -5.58
N PHE A 46 -5.64 -9.49 -5.74
CA PHE A 46 -5.68 -8.86 -7.06
C PHE A 46 -4.47 -9.25 -7.91
N LYS A 47 -3.27 -9.23 -7.31
CA LYS A 47 -2.04 -9.65 -7.98
C LYS A 47 -2.06 -11.13 -8.36
N GLU A 48 -2.46 -12.01 -7.44
CA GLU A 48 -2.57 -13.47 -7.67
C GLU A 48 -3.59 -13.78 -8.79
N GLY A 49 -4.72 -13.09 -8.84
CA GLY A 49 -5.71 -13.26 -9.92
C GLY A 49 -5.21 -12.75 -11.30
N MET A 50 -4.39 -11.70 -11.31
CA MET A 50 -3.79 -11.15 -12.52
C MET A 50 -2.63 -12.03 -13.04
N GLU A 51 -1.83 -12.58 -12.14
CA GLU A 51 -0.75 -13.53 -12.45
C GLU A 51 -1.31 -14.87 -12.95
N GLY A 52 -2.35 -15.42 -12.32
CA GLY A 52 -3.02 -16.64 -12.81
C GLY A 52 -3.70 -16.49 -14.19
N THR A 53 -3.93 -15.26 -14.65
CA THR A 53 -4.36 -14.94 -16.03
C THR A 53 -3.16 -14.82 -16.99
N SER A 54 -1.99 -14.42 -16.48
CA SER A 54 -0.75 -14.27 -17.25
C SER A 54 -0.08 -15.62 -17.51
N ASP A 55 -0.08 -16.54 -16.53
CA ASP A 55 0.48 -17.89 -16.69
C ASP A 55 -0.30 -18.71 -17.74
N LYS A 56 -1.64 -18.60 -17.76
CA LYS A 56 -2.47 -19.25 -18.80
C LYS A 56 -2.23 -18.72 -20.22
N LYS A 57 -1.62 -17.54 -20.37
CA LYS A 57 -1.29 -16.97 -21.67
C LYS A 57 0.10 -17.41 -22.17
N ALA A 58 0.96 -17.90 -21.27
CA ALA A 58 2.29 -18.42 -21.60
C ALA A 58 2.25 -19.87 -22.10
N GLU A 59 1.30 -20.69 -21.61
CA GLU A 59 1.22 -22.10 -22.01
C GLU A 59 0.54 -22.34 -23.38
N ASP A 60 -0.35 -21.44 -23.82
CA ASP A 60 -1.07 -21.58 -25.10
C ASP A 60 -0.24 -21.11 -26.33
N THR A 61 0.95 -20.56 -26.12
CA THR A 61 1.85 -20.12 -27.21
C THR A 61 2.96 -21.13 -27.51
N ALA A 62 3.25 -22.08 -26.61
CA ALA A 62 4.33 -23.06 -26.79
C ALA A 62 3.94 -24.32 -27.59
N ASP A 63 2.64 -24.60 -27.78
CA ASP A 63 2.18 -25.82 -28.46
C ASP A 63 1.89 -25.64 -29.98
N LYS A 64 2.00 -24.42 -30.52
CA LYS A 64 1.79 -24.16 -31.96
C LYS A 64 3.05 -24.09 -32.82
N GLU A 65 4.24 -24.15 -32.24
CA GLU A 65 5.51 -24.03 -32.99
C GLU A 65 6.20 -25.37 -33.29
N LYS A 66 5.61 -26.51 -32.92
CA LYS A 66 6.19 -27.84 -33.18
C LYS A 66 5.49 -28.64 -34.28
N LYS A 67 4.75 -27.96 -35.15
CA LYS A 67 4.09 -28.57 -36.32
C LYS A 67 4.08 -27.64 -37.53
N GLU A 68 5.26 -27.14 -37.92
CA GLU A 68 5.60 -26.80 -39.31
C GLU A 68 6.99 -27.38 -39.65
#